data_AF-A0A1Y2C171-F1
#
_entry.id   AF-A0A1Y2C171-F1
#
_cell.length_a   1.000
_cell.length_b   1.000
_cell.length_c   1.000
_cell.angle_alpha   90.00
_cell.angle_beta   90.00
_cell.angle_gamma   90.00
#
_symmetry.space_group_name_H-M   'P 1'
#
loop_
_entity.id
_entity.type
_entity.pdbx_description
1 polymer ?
#
loop_
_entity_poly.entity_id
_entity_poly.type
_entity_poly.pdbx_seq_one_letter_code
_entity_poly.pdbx_strand_id
1 'polypeptide(L)'
;MLAALTTPKSEQPTEYKLQPLDTVLFAGLDSDPVSKLIKKITLHEVVPELKTPFHEIWTHAGILVDKTVLPIDCLEDGKIYILESGFSGEILGYVYSKILPVDHKVEQDGCHLGPQIRDFAAVVEETDANVGICPLTPEARSLLQQKLTQNPNFVLDIYNKYKSYSYPLTNPLRVVASASTSLHNDLKEYEATTKDVEEKDETVFCSELVSIIYREIGHPTFVAANPDTFSPLELEVAPEFGGRVYYAKEDKTTLLCNNNQCIGVDSRVVKVQRLVQGLKLSNNWVSVGPAGGVPKNAFKIGKDSDGVQIYAARVKIGAAYVLGKIRADKTCPLVTYLEREVEIHFGHEVLCGVEGSRWVGAEEGEIPANAVVGGVGRDGELIYVARAVVKREGGFLGIGARDVWTCGGVAKEWKAIRAPYAEKEVTRDEYEVLCLRS
;
A
#
# COMPACT_ATOMS: atom_id res chain seq x y z
N MET A 1 0.89 50.43 -20.69
CA MET A 1 -0.30 50.00 -19.92
C MET A 1 -0.68 48.61 -20.40
N LEU A 2 0.04 47.58 -19.95
CA LEU A 2 -0.29 46.18 -20.22
C LEU A 2 -0.75 45.59 -18.89
N ALA A 3 -2.04 45.30 -18.78
CA ALA A 3 -2.63 44.63 -17.64
C ALA A 3 -2.15 43.18 -17.62
N ALA A 4 -1.49 42.78 -16.53
CA ALA A 4 -1.20 41.39 -16.24
C ALA A 4 -2.52 40.66 -15.98
N LEU A 5 -2.86 39.72 -16.87
CA LEU A 5 -3.89 38.72 -16.64
C LEU A 5 -3.38 37.76 -15.57
N THR A 6 -3.65 38.05 -14.31
CA THR A 6 -3.55 37.07 -13.23
C THR A 6 -4.73 36.11 -13.39
N THR A 7 -4.45 34.90 -13.86
CA THR A 7 -5.39 33.78 -13.72
C THR A 7 -5.62 33.52 -12.23
N PRO A 8 -6.87 33.35 -11.77
CA PRO A 8 -7.12 33.00 -10.39
C PRO A 8 -6.53 31.61 -10.10
N LYS A 9 -5.66 31.51 -9.09
CA LYS A 9 -5.32 30.22 -8.49
C LYS A 9 -6.63 29.63 -7.98
N SER A 10 -7.03 28.47 -8.49
CA SER A 10 -8.11 27.69 -7.87
C SER A 10 -7.68 27.35 -6.45
N GLU A 11 -8.37 27.89 -5.44
CA GLU A 11 -8.21 27.46 -4.05
C GLU A 11 -8.56 25.96 -4.00
N GLN A 12 -7.55 25.12 -3.81
CA GLN A 12 -7.82 23.71 -3.51
C GLN A 12 -8.41 23.64 -2.10
N PRO A 13 -9.39 22.76 -1.87
CA PRO A 13 -10.02 22.64 -0.56
C PRO A 13 -8.97 22.26 0.49
N THR A 14 -8.93 23.04 1.57
CA THR A 14 -7.96 22.89 2.67
C THR A 14 -8.28 21.70 3.58
N GLU A 15 -9.46 21.12 3.42
CA GLU A 15 -9.96 20.00 4.21
C GLU A 15 -10.84 19.09 3.34
N TYR A 16 -10.86 17.80 3.67
CA TYR A 16 -11.72 16.80 3.07
C TYR A 16 -12.79 16.43 4.10
N LYS A 17 -14.06 16.68 3.78
CA LYS A 17 -15.17 16.28 4.62
C LYS A 17 -15.45 14.80 4.40
N LEU A 18 -15.35 14.01 5.47
CA LEU A 18 -15.68 12.59 5.47
C LEU A 18 -17.15 12.39 5.09
N GLN A 19 -17.42 11.36 4.31
CA GLN A 19 -18.77 11.02 3.86
C GLN A 19 -19.08 9.55 4.18
N PRO A 20 -20.35 9.23 4.49
CA PRO A 20 -20.76 7.84 4.58
C PRO A 20 -20.46 7.12 3.27
N LEU A 21 -19.97 5.89 3.38
CA LEU A 21 -19.51 5.01 2.30
C LEU A 21 -18.22 5.43 1.60
N ASP A 22 -17.42 6.30 2.22
CA ASP A 22 -15.98 6.30 1.94
C ASP A 22 -15.36 5.00 2.47
N THR A 23 -14.46 4.39 1.70
CA THR A 23 -13.72 3.20 2.15
C THR A 23 -12.64 3.62 3.14
N VAL A 24 -12.50 2.87 4.22
CA VAL A 24 -11.43 3.01 5.20
C VAL A 24 -10.45 1.85 5.01
N LEU A 25 -9.15 2.15 4.97
CA LEU A 25 -8.09 1.16 4.85
C LEU A 25 -7.09 1.33 6.00
N PHE A 26 -6.63 0.23 6.57
CA PHE A 26 -5.63 0.23 7.64
C PHE A 26 -4.36 -0.49 7.18
N ALA A 27 -3.21 0.12 7.39
CA ALA A 27 -1.90 -0.50 7.15
C ALA A 27 -1.39 -1.10 8.47
N GLY A 28 -1.95 -2.25 8.86
CA GLY A 28 -1.66 -2.87 10.16
C GLY A 28 -0.17 -3.14 10.37
N LEU A 29 0.28 -3.14 11.63
CA LEU A 29 1.69 -3.19 11.99
C LEU A 29 2.32 -4.56 11.72
N ASP A 30 3.64 -4.61 11.49
CA ASP A 30 4.36 -5.88 11.29
C ASP A 30 4.46 -6.72 12.58
N SER A 31 4.17 -6.11 13.74
CA SER A 31 4.03 -6.80 15.01
C SER A 31 2.73 -7.60 15.13
N ASP A 32 1.71 -7.28 14.32
CA ASP A 32 0.48 -8.07 14.20
C ASP A 32 0.72 -9.23 13.21
N PRO A 33 0.65 -10.50 13.66
CA PRO A 33 0.87 -11.66 12.80
C PRO A 33 -0.08 -11.73 11.59
N VAL A 34 -1.34 -11.29 11.75
CA VAL A 34 -2.34 -11.34 10.68
C VAL A 34 -2.00 -10.29 9.63
N SER A 35 -1.78 -9.05 10.04
CA SER A 35 -1.34 -7.97 9.14
C SER A 35 -0.04 -8.32 8.41
N LYS A 36 0.95 -8.90 9.11
CA LYS A 36 2.21 -9.33 8.49
C LYS A 36 2.00 -10.39 7.41
N LEU A 37 1.11 -11.35 7.66
CA LEU A 37 0.76 -12.38 6.67
C LEU A 37 0.09 -11.76 5.44
N ILE A 38 -0.92 -10.90 5.64
CA ILE A 38 -1.63 -10.21 4.56
C ILE A 38 -0.64 -9.42 3.70
N LYS A 39 0.25 -8.63 4.32
CA LYS A 39 1.29 -7.88 3.60
C LYS A 39 2.15 -8.77 2.72
N LYS A 40 2.59 -9.91 3.25
CA LYS A 40 3.45 -10.85 2.52
C LYS A 40 2.75 -11.43 1.29
N ILE A 41 1.47 -11.78 1.41
CA ILE A 41 0.66 -12.32 0.32
C ILE A 41 0.43 -11.24 -0.72
N THR A 42 -0.06 -10.07 -0.31
CA THR A 42 -0.33 -8.94 -1.21
C THR A 42 0.91 -8.54 -2.00
N LEU A 43 2.07 -8.53 -1.34
CA LEU A 43 3.36 -8.25 -1.98
C LEU A 43 3.76 -9.28 -3.05
N HIS A 44 3.36 -10.54 -2.89
CA HIS A 44 3.73 -11.63 -3.79
C HIS A 44 2.76 -11.81 -4.96
N GLU A 45 1.46 -11.74 -4.66
CA GLU A 45 0.41 -12.15 -5.59
C GLU A 45 -0.30 -10.94 -6.22
N VAL A 46 -0.48 -9.84 -5.47
CA VAL A 46 -1.26 -8.68 -5.93
C VAL A 46 -0.37 -7.63 -6.57
N VAL A 47 0.69 -7.19 -5.87
CA VAL A 47 1.54 -6.07 -6.32
C VAL A 47 2.12 -6.28 -7.73
N PRO A 48 2.62 -7.47 -8.11
CA PRO A 48 3.11 -7.70 -9.46
C PRO A 48 2.03 -7.56 -10.55
N GLU A 49 0.77 -7.80 -10.23
CA GLU A 49 -0.34 -7.68 -11.19
C GLU A 49 -0.87 -6.24 -11.32
N LEU A 50 -0.50 -5.35 -10.38
CA LEU A 50 -0.97 -3.97 -10.38
C LEU A 50 -0.34 -3.11 -11.46
N LYS A 51 -1.21 -2.52 -12.30
CA LYS A 51 -0.84 -1.58 -13.37
C LYS A 51 -1.06 -0.11 -12.99
N THR A 52 -1.56 0.13 -11.77
CA THR A 52 -1.81 1.45 -11.21
C THR A 52 -0.95 1.67 -9.96
N PRO A 53 -0.46 2.90 -9.71
CA PRO A 53 0.24 3.21 -8.47
C PRO A 53 -0.65 3.02 -7.25
N PHE A 54 -0.03 2.72 -6.12
CA PHE A 54 -0.69 2.59 -4.83
C PHE A 54 0.09 3.32 -3.73
N HIS A 55 -0.56 3.54 -2.59
CA HIS A 55 0.01 4.33 -1.50
C HIS A 55 0.74 3.47 -0.48
N GLU A 56 0.14 2.37 -0.07
CA GLU A 56 0.66 1.47 0.96
C GLU A 56 0.09 0.06 0.79
N ILE A 57 0.66 -0.95 1.48
CA ILE A 57 0.01 -2.26 1.58
C ILE A 57 -0.96 -2.24 2.76
N TRP A 58 -2.24 -2.18 2.43
CA TRP A 58 -3.34 -2.24 3.39
C TRP A 58 -3.62 -3.68 3.80
N THR A 59 -3.94 -3.88 5.07
CA THR A 59 -4.22 -5.20 5.65
C THR A 59 -5.65 -5.34 6.13
N HIS A 60 -6.38 -4.25 6.28
CA HIS A 60 -7.76 -4.28 6.73
C HIS A 60 -8.58 -3.17 6.08
N ALA A 61 -9.89 -3.39 5.97
CA ALA A 61 -10.81 -2.50 5.29
C ALA A 61 -12.18 -2.41 5.97
N GLY A 62 -12.83 -1.27 5.79
CA GLY A 62 -14.21 -1.03 6.20
C GLY A 62 -14.80 0.12 5.39
N ILE A 63 -15.99 0.55 5.77
CA ILE A 63 -16.65 1.73 5.21
C ILE A 63 -17.12 2.66 6.32
N LEU A 64 -17.08 3.95 6.05
CA LEU A 64 -17.71 4.93 6.95
C LEU A 64 -19.23 4.79 6.88
N VAL A 65 -19.89 4.87 8.03
CA VAL A 65 -21.34 4.93 8.12
C VAL A 65 -21.75 5.96 9.15
N ASP A 66 -22.94 6.51 8.97
CA ASP A 66 -23.62 7.30 9.98
C ASP A 66 -25.09 6.89 10.01
N LYS A 67 -25.86 7.51 10.91
CA LYS A 67 -27.28 7.20 11.05
C LYS A 67 -28.12 7.53 9.80
N THR A 68 -27.62 8.38 8.90
CA THR A 68 -28.37 8.78 7.69
C THR A 68 -28.41 7.65 6.65
N VAL A 69 -27.38 6.80 6.62
CA VAL A 69 -27.33 5.63 5.74
C VAL A 69 -27.58 4.30 6.48
N LEU A 70 -27.38 4.28 7.80
CA LEU A 70 -27.57 3.09 8.64
C LEU A 70 -28.38 3.46 9.91
N PRO A 71 -29.72 3.57 9.81
CA PRO A 71 -30.55 4.11 10.88
C PRO A 71 -30.85 3.08 11.98
N ILE A 72 -29.83 2.69 12.75
CA ILE A 72 -29.97 1.85 13.94
C ILE A 72 -29.93 2.70 15.22
N ASP A 73 -30.67 2.29 16.24
CA ASP A 73 -30.94 3.11 17.42
C ASP A 73 -29.69 3.48 18.23
N CYS A 74 -28.66 2.64 18.22
CA CYS A 74 -27.42 2.89 18.97
C CYS A 74 -26.53 3.98 18.34
N LEU A 75 -26.79 4.43 17.11
CA LEU A 75 -25.99 5.48 16.48
C LEU A 75 -26.49 6.88 16.83
N GLU A 76 -25.54 7.70 17.25
CA GLU A 76 -25.72 9.13 17.52
C GLU A 76 -25.81 9.95 16.21
N ASP A 77 -26.69 10.97 16.20
CA ASP A 77 -26.87 11.85 15.05
C ASP A 77 -25.60 12.68 14.78
N GLY A 78 -25.14 12.71 13.53
CA GLY A 78 -23.97 13.47 13.12
C GLY A 78 -22.61 12.86 13.49
N LYS A 79 -22.60 11.70 14.16
CA LYS A 79 -21.37 10.96 14.47
C LYS A 79 -21.05 9.94 13.37
N ILE A 80 -19.77 9.83 13.04
CA ILE A 80 -19.25 8.88 12.04
C ILE A 80 -18.76 7.62 12.75
N TYR A 81 -19.14 6.47 12.19
CA TYR A 81 -18.75 5.14 12.62
C TYR A 81 -18.08 4.41 11.46
N ILE A 82 -17.43 3.30 11.77
CA ILE A 82 -16.94 2.35 10.77
C ILE A 82 -17.77 1.07 10.83
N LEU A 83 -18.26 0.62 9.68
CA LEU A 83 -18.81 -0.72 9.49
C LEU A 83 -17.74 -1.58 8.80
N GLU A 84 -17.34 -2.66 9.45
CA GLU A 84 -16.24 -3.53 9.02
C GLU A 84 -16.48 -4.96 9.48
N SER A 85 -15.83 -5.94 8.82
CA SER A 85 -15.73 -7.30 9.34
C SER A 85 -14.31 -7.53 9.85
N GLY A 86 -14.12 -7.77 11.14
CA GLY A 86 -12.78 -7.83 11.73
C GLY A 86 -12.76 -8.31 13.17
N PHE A 87 -11.64 -8.07 13.84
CA PHE A 87 -11.41 -8.43 15.23
C PHE A 87 -11.51 -7.21 16.15
N SER A 88 -12.15 -7.38 17.28
CA SER A 88 -12.09 -6.43 18.41
C SER A 88 -12.10 -7.18 19.74
N GLY A 89 -11.56 -6.54 20.77
CA GLY A 89 -11.32 -7.14 22.08
C GLY A 89 -10.00 -7.91 22.19
N GLU A 90 -9.96 -8.86 23.10
CA GLU A 90 -8.76 -9.65 23.44
C GLU A 90 -8.94 -11.12 23.06
N ILE A 91 -7.95 -11.69 22.36
CA ILE A 91 -7.91 -13.09 21.97
C ILE A 91 -6.58 -13.68 22.42
N LEU A 92 -6.62 -14.71 23.26
CA LEU A 92 -5.44 -15.45 23.73
C LEU A 92 -4.31 -14.55 24.28
N GLY A 93 -4.66 -13.48 25.00
CA GLY A 93 -3.70 -12.54 25.59
C GLY A 93 -3.20 -11.45 24.63
N TYR A 94 -3.64 -11.46 23.37
CA TYR A 94 -3.37 -10.40 22.41
C TYR A 94 -4.59 -9.47 22.29
N VAL A 95 -4.39 -8.19 22.60
CA VAL A 95 -5.43 -7.16 22.48
C VAL A 95 -5.44 -6.63 21.05
N TYR A 96 -6.46 -7.02 20.27
CA TYR A 96 -6.63 -6.53 18.89
C TYR A 96 -7.13 -5.09 18.86
N SER A 97 -8.10 -4.76 19.73
CA SER A 97 -8.60 -3.39 19.90
C SER A 97 -9.42 -3.30 21.19
N LYS A 98 -9.25 -2.24 21.97
CA LYS A 98 -10.08 -1.95 23.15
C LYS A 98 -11.36 -1.20 22.77
N ILE A 99 -11.44 -0.72 21.53
CA ILE A 99 -12.65 -0.12 20.99
C ILE A 99 -13.57 -1.24 20.52
N LEU A 100 -14.58 -1.50 21.33
CA LEU A 100 -15.56 -2.58 21.13
C LEU A 100 -16.73 -2.13 20.23
N PRO A 101 -17.48 -3.08 19.64
CA PRO A 101 -18.70 -2.81 18.89
C PRO A 101 -19.72 -2.00 19.68
N VAL A 102 -20.42 -1.09 19.00
CA VAL A 102 -21.54 -0.31 19.60
C VAL A 102 -22.90 -0.92 19.28
N ASP A 103 -22.96 -1.82 18.31
CA ASP A 103 -24.19 -2.45 17.80
C ASP A 103 -24.61 -3.70 18.56
N HIS A 104 -23.72 -4.26 19.39
CA HIS A 104 -24.01 -5.37 20.28
C HIS A 104 -23.05 -5.38 21.48
N LYS A 105 -23.46 -6.05 22.56
CA LYS A 105 -22.64 -6.16 23.77
C LYS A 105 -21.55 -7.22 23.59
N VAL A 106 -20.30 -6.85 23.86
CA VAL A 106 -19.19 -7.78 24.08
C VAL A 106 -18.95 -7.90 25.59
N GLU A 107 -18.80 -9.12 26.09
CA GLU A 107 -18.56 -9.35 27.52
C GLU A 107 -17.22 -8.74 27.98
N GLN A 108 -17.10 -8.49 29.28
CA GLN A 108 -15.86 -7.97 29.86
C GLN A 108 -14.72 -8.96 29.61
N ASP A 109 -13.59 -8.46 29.09
CA ASP A 109 -12.44 -9.25 28.64
C ASP A 109 -12.74 -10.22 27.46
N GLY A 110 -13.88 -10.01 26.78
CA GLY A 110 -14.27 -10.76 25.60
C GLY A 110 -13.69 -10.21 24.29
N CYS A 111 -14.06 -10.88 23.20
CA CYS A 111 -13.75 -10.46 21.84
C CYS A 111 -14.96 -10.62 20.92
N HIS A 112 -14.92 -9.93 19.79
CA HIS A 112 -15.84 -10.13 18.68
C HIS A 112 -15.07 -10.38 17.38
N LEU A 113 -15.63 -11.27 16.56
CA LEU A 113 -15.08 -11.68 15.28
C LEU A 113 -16.16 -11.64 14.22
N GLY A 114 -16.01 -10.74 13.26
CA GLY A 114 -16.91 -10.60 12.12
C GLY A 114 -17.43 -9.17 11.97
N PRO A 115 -18.56 -9.00 11.26
CA PRO A 115 -19.17 -7.70 11.04
C PRO A 115 -19.53 -7.00 12.35
N GLN A 116 -19.18 -5.72 12.44
CA GLN A 116 -19.37 -4.88 13.62
C GLN A 116 -19.39 -3.40 13.25
N ILE A 117 -19.95 -2.58 14.13
CA ILE A 117 -19.94 -1.13 14.01
C ILE A 117 -19.17 -0.55 15.18
N ARG A 118 -18.19 0.31 14.90
CA ARG A 118 -17.34 0.93 15.93
C ARG A 118 -17.23 2.43 15.76
N ASP A 119 -16.92 3.12 16.85
CA ASP A 119 -16.61 4.56 16.83
C ASP A 119 -15.34 4.78 16.00
N PHE A 120 -15.50 5.37 14.82
CA PHE A 120 -14.41 5.52 13.86
C PHE A 120 -13.27 6.38 14.44
N ALA A 121 -13.61 7.50 15.08
CA ALA A 121 -12.61 8.40 15.65
C ALA A 121 -11.82 7.71 16.77
N ALA A 122 -12.49 6.93 17.62
CA ALA A 122 -11.84 6.18 18.69
C ALA A 122 -10.91 5.09 18.13
N VAL A 123 -11.32 4.38 17.07
CA VAL A 123 -10.47 3.37 16.40
C VAL A 123 -9.22 4.02 15.80
N VAL A 124 -9.37 5.17 15.14
CA VAL A 124 -8.24 5.94 14.57
C VAL A 124 -7.29 6.41 15.68
N GLU A 125 -7.82 6.88 16.81
CA GLU A 125 -7.00 7.36 17.91
C GLU A 125 -6.20 6.23 18.56
N GLU A 126 -6.81 5.06 18.77
CA GLU A 126 -6.15 3.89 19.39
C GLU A 126 -5.00 3.32 18.56
N THR A 127 -5.19 3.23 17.24
CA THR A 127 -4.26 2.46 16.39
C THR A 127 -2.95 3.20 16.12
N ASP A 128 -1.82 2.50 16.13
CA ASP A 128 -0.52 3.04 15.68
C ASP A 128 -0.33 2.91 14.16
N ALA A 129 -1.26 2.24 13.46
CA ALA A 129 -1.23 2.05 12.02
C ALA A 129 -1.62 3.32 11.25
N ASN A 130 -1.18 3.41 10.00
CA ASN A 130 -1.73 4.40 9.06
C ASN A 130 -3.18 4.02 8.72
N VAL A 131 -4.03 5.04 8.63
CA VAL A 131 -5.45 4.91 8.29
C VAL A 131 -5.75 5.79 7.09
N GLY A 132 -6.01 5.17 5.94
CA GLY A 132 -6.38 5.82 4.70
C GLY A 132 -7.90 5.85 4.48
N ILE A 133 -8.38 6.92 3.88
CA ILE A 133 -9.76 7.12 3.44
C ILE A 133 -9.76 7.26 1.92
N CYS A 134 -10.46 6.35 1.24
CA CYS A 134 -10.62 6.29 -0.20
C CYS A 134 -12.03 6.73 -0.57
N PRO A 135 -12.21 7.98 -1.00
CA PRO A 135 -13.52 8.48 -1.36
C PRO A 135 -13.87 8.16 -2.80
N LEU A 136 -15.15 7.91 -3.03
CA LEU A 136 -15.68 7.69 -4.37
C LEU A 136 -15.40 8.89 -5.29
N THR A 137 -15.15 8.63 -6.57
CA THR A 137 -15.19 9.66 -7.61
C THR A 137 -16.58 10.30 -7.67
N PRO A 138 -16.71 11.53 -8.21
CA PRO A 138 -18.03 12.15 -8.37
C PRO A 138 -19.04 11.27 -9.12
N GLU A 139 -18.58 10.55 -10.15
CA GLU A 139 -19.40 9.65 -10.95
C GLU A 139 -19.87 8.45 -10.13
N ALA A 140 -18.95 7.82 -9.40
CA ALA A 140 -19.27 6.70 -8.53
C ALA A 140 -20.21 7.15 -7.39
N ARG A 141 -19.95 8.31 -6.79
CA ARG A 141 -20.82 8.90 -5.75
C ARG A 141 -22.23 9.14 -6.27
N SER A 142 -22.39 9.58 -7.52
CA SER A 142 -23.71 9.78 -8.13
C SER A 142 -24.51 8.48 -8.23
N LEU A 143 -23.86 7.37 -8.59
CA LEU A 143 -24.51 6.06 -8.64
C LEU A 143 -24.95 5.61 -7.24
N LEU A 144 -24.10 5.81 -6.24
CA LEU A 144 -24.44 5.56 -4.84
C LEU A 144 -25.66 6.38 -4.40
N GLN A 145 -25.72 7.67 -4.71
CA GLN A 145 -26.86 8.53 -4.36
C GLN A 145 -28.15 8.07 -5.03
N GLN A 146 -28.07 7.59 -6.27
CA GLN A 146 -29.22 6.98 -6.94
C GLN A 146 -29.69 5.71 -6.21
N LYS A 147 -28.75 4.85 -5.79
CA LYS A 147 -29.07 3.63 -5.02
C LYS A 147 -29.75 3.96 -3.69
N LEU A 148 -29.21 4.94 -2.94
CA LEU A 148 -29.81 5.41 -1.68
C LEU A 148 -31.20 6.01 -1.87
N THR A 149 -31.43 6.73 -2.97
CA THR A 149 -32.75 7.28 -3.28
C THR A 149 -33.78 6.18 -3.57
N GLN A 150 -33.34 5.10 -4.22
CA GLN A 150 -34.20 3.95 -4.54
C GLN A 150 -34.45 3.04 -3.34
N ASN A 151 -33.43 2.80 -2.52
CA ASN A 151 -33.51 2.05 -1.27
C ASN A 151 -32.70 2.76 -0.17
N PRO A 152 -33.33 3.62 0.63
CA PRO A 152 -32.67 4.31 1.75
C PRO A 152 -32.11 3.35 2.81
N ASN A 153 -32.67 2.14 2.91
CA ASN A 153 -32.27 1.14 3.90
C ASN A 153 -31.26 0.14 3.35
N PHE A 154 -30.68 0.34 2.16
CA PHE A 154 -29.86 -0.72 1.55
C PHE A 154 -28.65 -1.12 2.41
N VAL A 155 -28.00 -0.17 3.10
CA VAL A 155 -26.88 -0.48 4.00
C VAL A 155 -27.39 -1.26 5.21
N LEU A 156 -28.56 -0.92 5.74
CA LEU A 156 -29.22 -1.64 6.82
C LEU A 156 -29.62 -3.06 6.40
N ASP A 157 -30.07 -3.27 5.17
CA ASP A 157 -30.40 -4.59 4.62
C ASP A 157 -29.15 -5.47 4.56
N ILE A 158 -28.03 -4.93 4.07
CA ILE A 158 -26.74 -5.63 4.02
C ILE A 158 -26.26 -5.92 5.45
N TYR A 159 -26.26 -4.92 6.34
CA TYR A 159 -25.87 -5.11 7.73
C TYR A 159 -26.70 -6.23 8.40
N ASN A 160 -28.02 -6.21 8.26
CA ASN A 160 -28.88 -7.24 8.84
C ASN A 160 -28.63 -8.63 8.28
N LYS A 161 -28.24 -8.74 7.01
CA LYS A 161 -27.87 -10.00 6.37
C LYS A 161 -26.57 -10.57 6.94
N TYR A 162 -25.54 -9.74 7.14
CA TYR A 162 -24.19 -10.21 7.48
C TYR A 162 -23.83 -10.09 8.97
N LYS A 163 -24.56 -9.33 9.79
CA LYS A 163 -24.20 -9.07 11.21
C LYS A 163 -23.98 -10.31 12.08
N SER A 164 -24.53 -11.47 11.71
CA SER A 164 -24.34 -12.73 12.43
C SER A 164 -23.18 -13.59 11.93
N TYR A 165 -22.57 -13.22 10.80
CA TYR A 165 -21.46 -13.92 10.17
C TYR A 165 -20.23 -13.81 11.05
N SER A 166 -19.35 -14.80 10.96
CA SER A 166 -18.05 -14.78 11.65
C SER A 166 -16.96 -14.19 10.75
N TYR A 167 -15.78 -13.98 11.33
CA TYR A 167 -14.55 -13.76 10.57
C TYR A 167 -13.89 -15.11 10.23
N PRO A 168 -13.32 -15.30 9.03
CA PRO A 168 -12.67 -16.56 8.64
C PRO A 168 -11.34 -16.76 9.38
N LEU A 169 -11.38 -17.48 10.50
CA LEU A 169 -10.24 -17.72 11.40
C LEU A 169 -9.32 -18.86 10.96
N THR A 170 -9.90 -19.98 10.53
CA THR A 170 -9.15 -21.22 10.26
C THR A 170 -8.62 -21.30 8.84
N ASN A 171 -9.11 -20.41 7.98
CA ASN A 171 -8.76 -20.32 6.57
C ASN A 171 -8.25 -18.92 6.21
N PRO A 172 -7.11 -18.46 6.77
CA PRO A 172 -6.41 -17.28 6.27
C PRO A 172 -5.97 -17.46 4.80
N LEU A 173 -6.10 -18.67 4.25
CA LEU A 173 -5.91 -18.96 2.84
C LEU A 173 -7.03 -18.39 1.96
N ARG A 174 -8.18 -17.92 2.47
CA ARG A 174 -9.11 -17.09 1.67
C ARG A 174 -8.53 -15.72 1.31
N VAL A 175 -7.71 -15.16 2.19
CA VAL A 175 -6.87 -13.97 1.89
C VAL A 175 -5.81 -14.31 0.83
N VAL A 176 -5.36 -15.57 0.78
CA VAL A 176 -4.41 -16.09 -0.23
C VAL A 176 -5.10 -16.40 -1.57
N ALA A 177 -6.32 -16.92 -1.53
CA ALA A 177 -7.15 -17.26 -2.68
C ALA A 177 -7.64 -16.02 -3.41
N SER A 178 -7.95 -14.95 -2.67
CA SER A 178 -8.41 -13.71 -3.27
C SER A 178 -7.32 -13.05 -4.12
N ALA A 179 -6.09 -13.16 -3.66
CA ALA A 179 -4.91 -12.60 -4.31
C ALA A 179 -4.44 -13.40 -5.56
N SER A 180 -4.92 -14.64 -5.76
CA SER A 180 -4.44 -15.51 -6.84
C SER A 180 -5.48 -16.54 -7.29
N THR A 181 -5.95 -16.42 -8.54
CA THR A 181 -6.90 -17.37 -9.18
C THR A 181 -6.39 -18.82 -9.18
N SER A 182 -5.06 -19.03 -9.21
CA SER A 182 -4.46 -20.37 -9.16
C SER A 182 -4.60 -20.99 -7.78
N LEU A 183 -4.26 -20.25 -6.70
CA LEU A 183 -4.41 -20.75 -5.33
C LEU A 183 -5.88 -20.89 -4.93
N HIS A 184 -6.77 -20.06 -5.46
CA HIS A 184 -8.22 -20.20 -5.24
C HIS A 184 -8.78 -21.55 -5.71
N ASN A 185 -8.31 -22.06 -6.85
CA ASN A 185 -8.76 -23.35 -7.39
C ASN A 185 -8.19 -24.53 -6.60
N ASP A 186 -6.92 -24.45 -6.20
CA ASP A 186 -6.26 -25.49 -5.39
C ASP A 186 -6.87 -25.59 -3.97
N LEU A 187 -7.35 -24.46 -3.43
CA LEU A 187 -8.00 -24.40 -2.11
C LEU A 187 -9.38 -25.04 -2.09
N LYS A 188 -10.18 -24.87 -3.16
CA LYS A 188 -11.48 -25.55 -3.29
C LYS A 188 -11.34 -27.07 -3.30
N GLU A 189 -10.23 -27.58 -3.81
CA GLU A 189 -9.92 -29.02 -3.83
C GLU A 189 -9.46 -29.52 -2.44
N TYR A 190 -8.78 -28.68 -1.65
CA TYR A 190 -8.33 -28.99 -0.29
C TYR A 190 -9.42 -28.88 0.79
N GLU A 191 -10.35 -27.92 0.66
CA GLU A 191 -11.51 -27.78 1.56
C GLU A 191 -12.44 -29.01 1.48
N ALA A 192 -12.48 -29.70 0.34
CA ALA A 192 -13.22 -30.96 0.19
C ALA A 192 -12.64 -32.13 1.03
N THR A 193 -11.43 -31.97 1.59
CA THR A 193 -10.70 -33.04 2.31
C THR A 193 -10.46 -32.79 3.80
N THR A 194 -10.82 -31.63 4.36
CA THR A 194 -10.59 -31.29 5.78
C THR A 194 -11.88 -30.88 6.49
N LYS A 195 -12.61 -31.87 7.01
CA LYS A 195 -13.62 -31.68 8.06
C LYS A 195 -12.93 -31.92 9.40
N ASP A 196 -12.83 -30.92 10.26
CA ASP A 196 -12.83 -31.05 11.73
C ASP A 196 -12.30 -29.76 12.42
N VAL A 197 -13.04 -28.66 12.28
CA VAL A 197 -13.14 -27.56 13.27
C VAL A 197 -14.56 -26.96 13.12
N GLU A 198 -15.31 -26.77 14.20
CA GLU A 198 -16.62 -26.11 14.16
C GLU A 198 -16.47 -24.60 13.84
N GLU A 199 -16.47 -24.26 12.56
CA GLU A 199 -16.76 -22.91 12.08
C GLU A 199 -18.28 -22.69 12.04
N LYS A 200 -18.73 -21.45 12.28
CA LYS A 200 -20.04 -21.04 11.74
C LYS A 200 -19.90 -21.08 10.22
N ASP A 201 -20.82 -21.76 9.54
CA ASP A 201 -20.78 -21.97 8.07
C ASP A 201 -20.68 -20.66 7.25
N GLU A 202 -21.08 -19.52 7.84
CA GLU A 202 -21.13 -18.23 7.18
C GLU A 202 -20.06 -17.25 7.72
N THR A 203 -19.03 -16.98 6.91
CA THR A 203 -17.94 -16.04 7.19
C THR A 203 -17.89 -14.92 6.17
N VAL A 204 -17.40 -13.73 6.54
CA VAL A 204 -17.13 -12.64 5.57
C VAL A 204 -15.85 -11.91 5.94
N PHE A 205 -14.92 -11.77 4.99
CA PHE A 205 -13.66 -11.04 5.19
C PHE A 205 -13.87 -9.52 5.10
N CYS A 206 -12.89 -8.72 5.55
CA CYS A 206 -13.04 -7.26 5.61
C CYS A 206 -13.25 -6.63 4.22
N SER A 207 -12.35 -6.89 3.26
CA SER A 207 -12.48 -6.41 1.89
C SER A 207 -13.60 -7.07 1.10
N GLU A 208 -14.01 -8.29 1.49
CA GLU A 208 -15.18 -8.97 0.95
C GLU A 208 -16.47 -8.23 1.34
N LEU A 209 -16.63 -7.83 2.61
CA LEU A 209 -17.80 -7.06 3.04
C LEU A 209 -17.90 -5.72 2.28
N VAL A 210 -16.77 -5.03 2.12
CA VAL A 210 -16.70 -3.76 1.39
C VAL A 210 -17.05 -3.96 -0.09
N SER A 211 -16.50 -4.98 -0.74
CA SER A 211 -16.79 -5.28 -2.15
C SER A 211 -18.22 -5.76 -2.37
N ILE A 212 -18.84 -6.50 -1.44
CA ILE A 212 -20.27 -6.80 -1.45
C ILE A 212 -21.09 -5.51 -1.50
N ILE A 213 -20.79 -4.54 -0.64
CA ILE A 213 -21.52 -3.27 -0.57
C ILE A 213 -21.44 -2.52 -1.90
N TYR A 214 -20.24 -2.35 -2.46
CA TYR A 214 -20.07 -1.66 -3.73
C TYR A 214 -20.63 -2.43 -4.94
N ARG A 215 -20.63 -3.77 -4.90
CA ARG A 215 -21.34 -4.60 -5.88
C ARG A 215 -22.84 -4.36 -5.84
N GLU A 216 -23.45 -4.33 -4.65
CA GLU A 216 -24.89 -4.06 -4.50
C GLU A 216 -25.28 -2.64 -4.92
N ILE A 217 -24.36 -1.67 -4.77
CA ILE A 217 -24.53 -0.31 -5.33
C ILE A 217 -24.54 -0.35 -6.88
N GLY A 218 -23.83 -1.31 -7.48
CA GLY A 218 -23.74 -1.48 -8.93
C GLY A 218 -22.45 -0.93 -9.54
N HIS A 219 -21.40 -0.76 -8.73
CA HIS A 219 -20.12 -0.27 -9.23
C HIS A 219 -19.44 -1.27 -10.17
N PRO A 220 -19.00 -0.86 -11.38
CA PRO A 220 -18.54 -1.78 -12.43
C PRO A 220 -17.45 -2.76 -11.99
N THR A 221 -16.42 -2.30 -11.27
CA THR A 221 -15.31 -3.15 -10.84
C THR A 221 -15.80 -4.28 -9.93
N PHE A 222 -16.71 -3.96 -9.03
CA PHE A 222 -17.24 -4.88 -8.02
C PHE A 222 -18.34 -5.79 -8.56
N VAL A 223 -19.05 -5.38 -9.61
CA VAL A 223 -20.01 -6.23 -10.35
C VAL A 223 -19.30 -7.23 -11.24
N ALA A 224 -18.14 -6.86 -11.80
CA ALA A 224 -17.38 -7.71 -12.72
C ALA A 224 -16.54 -8.80 -12.04
N ALA A 225 -16.34 -8.70 -10.72
CA ALA A 225 -15.51 -9.60 -9.95
C ALA A 225 -16.29 -10.26 -8.80
N ASN A 226 -15.76 -11.36 -8.27
CA ASN A 226 -16.34 -11.96 -7.08
C ASN A 226 -15.87 -11.18 -5.83
N PRO A 227 -16.74 -10.89 -4.85
CA PRO A 227 -16.33 -10.14 -3.66
C PRO A 227 -15.21 -10.80 -2.85
N ASP A 228 -15.18 -12.14 -2.83
CA ASP A 228 -14.17 -12.92 -2.13
C ASP A 228 -12.80 -12.88 -2.81
N THR A 229 -12.65 -12.21 -3.96
CA THR A 229 -11.37 -12.04 -4.66
C THR A 229 -10.71 -10.69 -4.42
N PHE A 230 -11.25 -9.81 -3.57
CA PHE A 230 -10.63 -8.53 -3.30
C PHE A 230 -9.72 -8.58 -2.08
N SER A 231 -8.49 -8.14 -2.23
CA SER A 231 -7.62 -7.70 -1.13
C SER A 231 -7.91 -6.24 -0.74
N PRO A 232 -7.53 -5.80 0.46
CA PRO A 232 -7.61 -4.38 0.84
C PRO A 232 -6.83 -3.45 -0.10
N LEU A 233 -5.74 -3.93 -0.71
CA LEU A 233 -4.99 -3.16 -1.71
C LEU A 233 -5.76 -2.97 -3.01
N GLU A 234 -6.48 -4.00 -3.48
CA GLU A 234 -7.31 -3.90 -4.68
C GLU A 234 -8.49 -2.95 -4.50
N LEU A 235 -8.97 -2.75 -3.27
CA LEU A 235 -9.92 -1.69 -2.96
C LEU A 235 -9.31 -0.32 -3.25
N GLU A 236 -8.09 -0.02 -2.78
CA GLU A 236 -7.44 1.30 -3.00
C GLU A 236 -7.37 1.66 -4.49
N VAL A 237 -6.96 0.69 -5.31
CA VAL A 237 -6.68 0.91 -6.73
C VAL A 237 -7.91 0.76 -7.63
N ALA A 238 -9.09 0.46 -7.06
CA ALA A 238 -10.31 0.37 -7.84
C ALA A 238 -10.63 1.75 -8.49
N PRO A 239 -10.95 1.79 -9.80
CA PRO A 239 -11.22 3.03 -10.52
C PRO A 239 -12.27 3.93 -9.88
N GLU A 240 -13.24 3.36 -9.17
CA GLU A 240 -14.30 4.06 -8.44
C GLU A 240 -13.80 5.02 -7.36
N PHE A 241 -12.56 4.88 -6.87
CA PHE A 241 -11.95 5.81 -5.90
C PHE A 241 -10.99 6.82 -6.55
N GLY A 242 -10.61 6.60 -7.81
CA GLY A 242 -9.74 7.51 -8.57
C GLY A 242 -8.32 7.63 -8.02
N GLY A 243 -7.84 6.62 -7.26
CA GLY A 243 -6.49 6.60 -6.68
C GLY A 243 -6.22 7.70 -5.66
N ARG A 244 -7.26 8.21 -5.00
CA ARG A 244 -7.14 9.24 -3.95
C ARG A 244 -7.19 8.58 -2.58
N VAL A 245 -6.21 8.92 -1.73
CA VAL A 245 -6.18 8.51 -0.32
C VAL A 245 -5.99 9.75 0.54
N TYR A 246 -6.90 9.95 1.49
CA TYR A 246 -6.78 10.94 2.56
C TYR A 246 -6.45 10.23 3.85
N TYR A 247 -5.39 10.62 4.55
CA TYR A 247 -5.02 9.95 5.79
C TYR A 247 -5.81 10.52 6.96
N ALA A 248 -6.58 9.67 7.65
CA ALA A 248 -7.14 9.98 8.96
C ALA A 248 -6.06 9.88 10.05
N LYS A 249 -5.05 9.02 9.84
CA LYS A 249 -3.83 8.93 10.64
C LYS A 249 -2.66 8.50 9.77
N GLU A 250 -1.51 9.14 9.97
CA GLU A 250 -0.27 8.87 9.24
C GLU A 250 0.91 9.07 10.18
N ASP A 251 1.85 8.12 10.21
CA ASP A 251 3.04 8.17 11.07
C ASP A 251 2.68 8.48 12.54
N LYS A 252 1.67 7.79 13.06
CA LYS A 252 1.09 7.95 14.41
C LYS A 252 0.46 9.32 14.70
N THR A 253 0.34 10.18 13.70
CA THR A 253 -0.27 11.51 13.83
C THR A 253 -1.72 11.46 13.35
N THR A 254 -2.67 11.68 14.24
CA THR A 254 -4.10 11.80 13.89
C THR A 254 -4.34 13.10 13.12
N LEU A 255 -5.00 13.02 11.96
CA LEU A 255 -5.27 14.13 11.04
C LEU A 255 -6.77 14.48 10.94
N LEU A 256 -7.60 13.84 11.76
CA LEU A 256 -9.00 14.18 11.94
C LEU A 256 -9.15 15.58 12.55
N CYS A 257 -10.02 16.39 11.97
CA CYS A 257 -10.36 17.74 12.42
C CYS A 257 -11.88 17.98 12.39
N ASN A 258 -12.31 19.17 12.83
CA ASN A 258 -13.72 19.58 12.87
C ASN A 258 -14.63 18.53 13.53
N ASN A 259 -14.36 18.22 14.80
CA ASN A 259 -15.08 17.19 15.56
C ASN A 259 -15.07 15.81 14.87
N ASN A 260 -13.92 15.44 14.28
CA ASN A 260 -13.69 14.18 13.59
C ASN A 260 -14.57 13.95 12.34
N GLN A 261 -15.06 15.03 11.73
CA GLN A 261 -15.86 14.98 10.50
C GLN A 261 -15.06 15.36 9.25
N CYS A 262 -13.86 15.92 9.42
CA CYS A 262 -12.99 16.30 8.32
C CYS A 262 -11.59 15.71 8.52
N ILE A 263 -10.84 15.67 7.43
CA ILE A 263 -9.38 15.48 7.42
C ILE A 263 -8.76 16.79 6.94
N GLY A 264 -7.76 17.28 7.66
CA GLY A 264 -6.96 18.41 7.21
C GLY A 264 -6.21 18.05 5.92
N VAL A 265 -6.53 18.70 4.80
CA VAL A 265 -5.92 18.44 3.48
C VAL A 265 -4.71 19.36 3.26
N ASP A 266 -4.58 20.44 4.04
CA ASP A 266 -3.65 21.51 3.68
C ASP A 266 -2.25 21.44 4.34
N SER A 267 -1.26 21.36 3.46
CA SER A 267 0.03 22.05 3.51
C SER A 267 1.13 21.57 4.45
N ARG A 268 0.97 20.46 5.20
CA ARG A 268 2.03 20.01 6.12
C ARG A 268 2.39 18.53 6.08
N VAL A 269 2.37 17.98 4.87
CA VAL A 269 3.48 17.24 4.26
C VAL A 269 4.19 16.23 5.18
N VAL A 270 3.98 14.93 4.94
CA VAL A 270 4.86 13.84 5.41
C VAL A 270 6.29 14.33 5.31
N LYS A 271 7.13 14.13 6.34
CA LYS A 271 8.56 14.50 6.32
C LYS A 271 9.19 14.18 4.95
N VAL A 272 8.83 13.03 4.39
CA VAL A 272 9.14 12.56 3.05
C VAL A 272 8.75 13.52 1.93
N GLN A 273 7.46 13.86 1.77
CA GLN A 273 7.00 14.74 0.68
C GLN A 273 7.67 16.13 0.74
N ARG A 274 8.02 16.60 1.94
CA ARG A 274 8.61 17.93 2.22
C ARG A 274 10.05 17.94 1.75
N LEU A 275 10.75 16.86 2.11
CA LEU A 275 12.10 16.61 1.65
C LEU A 275 12.10 16.42 0.13
N VAL A 276 11.22 15.60 -0.44
CA VAL A 276 11.12 15.40 -1.90
C VAL A 276 10.94 16.73 -2.64
N GLN A 277 9.99 17.58 -2.20
CA GLN A 277 9.76 18.90 -2.81
C GLN A 277 10.97 19.84 -2.63
N GLY A 278 11.60 19.83 -1.45
CA GLY A 278 12.76 20.68 -1.15
C GLY A 278 14.06 20.24 -1.84
N LEU A 279 14.23 18.95 -2.11
CA LEU A 279 15.45 18.36 -2.64
C LEU A 279 15.68 18.62 -4.14
N LYS A 280 14.65 19.08 -4.87
CA LYS A 280 14.69 19.19 -6.34
C LYS A 280 15.35 17.95 -6.96
N LEU A 281 14.85 16.76 -6.58
CA LEU A 281 15.38 15.47 -7.05
C LEU A 281 15.68 15.59 -8.54
N SER A 282 16.95 15.33 -8.90
CA SER A 282 17.53 15.79 -10.17
C SER A 282 16.70 15.41 -11.40
N ASN A 283 16.75 16.24 -12.45
CA ASN A 283 16.16 15.97 -13.79
C ASN A 283 16.77 14.75 -14.50
N ASN A 284 17.63 13.99 -13.81
CA ASN A 284 18.32 12.82 -14.30
C ASN A 284 17.47 11.55 -14.17
N TRP A 285 16.28 11.63 -13.58
CA TRP A 285 15.33 10.52 -13.52
C TRP A 285 14.31 10.67 -14.64
N VAL A 286 14.30 9.74 -15.59
CA VAL A 286 13.37 9.73 -16.71
C VAL A 286 12.20 8.84 -16.39
N SER A 287 11.01 9.42 -16.34
CA SER A 287 9.75 8.69 -16.14
C SER A 287 9.41 7.83 -17.36
N VAL A 288 9.05 6.58 -17.10
CA VAL A 288 8.69 5.56 -18.05
C VAL A 288 7.34 4.98 -17.65
N GLY A 289 6.39 4.97 -18.58
CA GLY A 289 5.07 4.40 -18.33
C GLY A 289 5.10 2.87 -18.15
N PRO A 290 3.95 2.27 -17.78
CA PRO A 290 3.78 0.82 -17.70
C PRO A 290 4.38 0.09 -18.91
N ALA A 291 5.15 -0.96 -18.64
CA ALA A 291 5.83 -1.78 -19.63
C ALA A 291 6.81 -1.05 -20.59
N GLY A 292 7.27 0.16 -20.25
CA GLY A 292 8.14 0.95 -21.12
C GLY A 292 9.63 0.56 -21.12
N GLY A 293 10.09 -0.28 -20.19
CA GLY A 293 11.47 -0.79 -20.14
C GLY A 293 12.54 0.26 -19.85
N VAL A 294 13.67 0.17 -20.57
CA VAL A 294 14.85 1.01 -20.34
C VAL A 294 14.98 2.11 -21.41
N PRO A 295 15.07 3.40 -21.03
CA PRO A 295 15.28 4.50 -21.97
C PRO A 295 16.71 4.48 -22.58
N LYS A 296 16.87 5.05 -23.78
CA LYS A 296 18.12 4.99 -24.57
C LYS A 296 19.37 5.51 -23.85
N ASN A 297 19.23 6.54 -23.00
CA ASN A 297 20.34 7.21 -22.32
C ASN A 297 20.49 6.79 -20.85
N ALA A 298 19.97 5.60 -20.50
CA ALA A 298 20.06 5.08 -19.14
C ALA A 298 21.51 4.80 -18.74
N PHE A 299 21.85 5.16 -17.51
CA PHE A 299 23.19 4.97 -16.96
C PHE A 299 23.43 3.51 -16.59
N LYS A 300 24.43 2.90 -17.21
CA LYS A 300 24.80 1.49 -17.03
C LYS A 300 25.44 1.26 -15.67
N ILE A 301 24.89 0.32 -14.89
CA ILE A 301 25.36 0.08 -13.52
C ILE A 301 26.22 -1.18 -13.41
N GLY A 302 25.88 -2.24 -14.11
CA GLY A 302 26.60 -3.50 -14.01
C GLY A 302 25.93 -4.59 -14.84
N LYS A 303 26.31 -5.83 -14.60
CA LYS A 303 25.69 -6.99 -15.27
C LYS A 303 25.15 -7.96 -14.23
N ASP A 304 23.99 -8.52 -14.53
CA ASP A 304 23.35 -9.55 -13.73
C ASP A 304 23.98 -10.95 -13.98
N SER A 305 23.49 -12.00 -13.33
CA SER A 305 24.09 -13.35 -13.38
C SER A 305 24.03 -14.05 -14.74
N ASP A 306 23.30 -13.53 -15.71
CA ASP A 306 23.31 -14.01 -17.10
C ASP A 306 24.07 -13.07 -18.04
N GLY A 307 24.68 -12.02 -17.48
CA GLY A 307 25.45 -11.04 -18.23
C GLY A 307 24.62 -9.91 -18.84
N VAL A 308 23.31 -9.91 -18.60
CA VAL A 308 22.42 -8.82 -19.05
C VAL A 308 22.74 -7.54 -18.29
N GLN A 309 22.75 -6.42 -19.02
CA GLN A 309 23.02 -5.10 -18.47
C GLN A 309 21.89 -4.66 -17.54
N ILE A 310 22.25 -4.13 -16.36
CA ILE A 310 21.32 -3.53 -15.40
C ILE A 310 21.52 -2.01 -15.28
N TYR A 311 20.44 -1.34 -14.87
CA TYR A 311 20.33 0.11 -14.71
C TYR A 311 19.64 0.43 -13.40
N ALA A 312 19.87 1.62 -12.83
CA ALA A 312 19.16 2.08 -11.63
C ALA A 312 17.73 2.43 -12.02
N ALA A 313 16.79 1.86 -11.28
CA ALA A 313 15.39 2.25 -11.34
C ALA A 313 14.91 2.67 -9.96
N ARG A 314 13.88 3.50 -9.94
CA ARG A 314 13.10 3.76 -8.74
C ARG A 314 11.62 3.81 -9.08
N VAL A 315 10.79 3.52 -8.11
CA VAL A 315 9.34 3.66 -8.19
C VAL A 315 8.86 4.52 -7.04
N LYS A 316 7.74 5.21 -7.24
CA LYS A 316 7.10 5.97 -6.17
C LYS A 316 5.94 5.14 -5.62
N ILE A 317 6.02 4.78 -4.34
CA ILE A 317 4.95 4.11 -3.59
C ILE A 317 4.54 5.07 -2.48
N GLY A 318 3.30 5.54 -2.53
CA GLY A 318 2.82 6.65 -1.70
C GLY A 318 3.70 7.90 -1.84
N ALA A 319 4.22 8.38 -0.71
CA ALA A 319 5.12 9.54 -0.66
C ALA A 319 6.58 9.22 -0.99
N ALA A 320 7.00 7.96 -0.83
CA ALA A 320 8.40 7.56 -0.81
C ALA A 320 8.87 7.02 -2.16
N TYR A 321 10.19 7.07 -2.36
CA TYR A 321 10.86 6.43 -3.47
C TYR A 321 11.49 5.13 -3.01
N VAL A 322 11.23 4.06 -3.75
CA VAL A 322 11.84 2.75 -3.56
C VAL A 322 12.79 2.49 -4.71
N LEU A 323 14.08 2.28 -4.38
CA LEU A 323 15.13 2.05 -5.37
C LEU A 323 15.25 0.57 -5.71
N GLY A 324 15.78 0.30 -6.90
CA GLY A 324 16.11 -1.03 -7.35
C GLY A 324 16.85 -1.03 -8.68
N LYS A 325 16.60 -2.08 -9.46
CA LYS A 325 17.26 -2.31 -10.75
C LYS A 325 16.23 -2.57 -11.84
N ILE A 326 16.56 -2.23 -13.07
CA ILE A 326 15.88 -2.74 -14.26
C ILE A 326 16.91 -3.39 -15.18
N ARG A 327 16.54 -4.51 -15.79
CA ARG A 327 17.38 -5.23 -16.75
C ARG A 327 17.08 -4.75 -18.17
N ALA A 328 18.08 -4.78 -19.05
CA ALA A 328 17.93 -4.35 -20.45
C ALA A 328 16.88 -5.13 -21.25
N ASP A 329 16.59 -6.37 -20.84
CA ASP A 329 15.68 -7.31 -21.48
C ASP A 329 14.29 -7.35 -20.82
N LYS A 330 14.01 -6.43 -19.88
CA LYS A 330 12.74 -6.35 -19.14
C LYS A 330 12.04 -5.02 -19.36
N THR A 331 10.72 -5.03 -19.17
CA THR A 331 9.83 -3.89 -19.39
C THR A 331 9.47 -3.15 -18.08
N CYS A 332 9.81 -3.74 -16.93
CA CYS A 332 9.47 -3.30 -15.58
C CYS A 332 10.68 -3.51 -14.64
N PRO A 333 10.84 -2.68 -13.60
CA PRO A 333 11.92 -2.81 -12.63
C PRO A 333 11.61 -3.84 -11.55
N LEU A 334 12.68 -4.25 -10.88
CA LEU A 334 12.67 -4.99 -9.63
C LEU A 334 13.13 -4.02 -8.52
N VAL A 335 12.37 -3.90 -7.44
CA VAL A 335 12.67 -3.01 -6.31
C VAL A 335 12.65 -3.77 -4.98
N THR A 336 13.29 -3.21 -3.95
CA THR A 336 13.24 -3.76 -2.60
C THR A 336 12.08 -3.18 -1.82
N TYR A 337 11.01 -3.95 -1.64
CA TYR A 337 9.84 -3.49 -0.88
C TYR A 337 9.48 -4.53 0.18
N LEU A 338 9.42 -4.10 1.45
CA LEU A 338 9.22 -4.96 2.62
C LEU A 338 10.16 -6.19 2.62
N GLU A 339 11.47 -5.93 2.50
CA GLU A 339 12.55 -6.94 2.55
C GLU A 339 12.51 -7.98 1.40
N ARG A 340 11.78 -7.69 0.32
CA ARG A 340 11.69 -8.57 -0.86
C ARG A 340 12.02 -7.86 -2.16
N GLU A 341 12.49 -8.63 -3.13
CA GLU A 341 12.54 -8.21 -4.53
C GLU A 341 11.15 -8.35 -5.14
N VAL A 342 10.62 -7.27 -5.70
CA VAL A 342 9.26 -7.19 -6.25
C VAL A 342 9.28 -6.51 -7.61
N GLU A 343 8.56 -7.08 -8.57
CA GLU A 343 8.37 -6.52 -9.91
C GLU A 343 7.24 -5.48 -9.90
N ILE A 344 7.45 -4.33 -10.56
CA ILE A 344 6.50 -3.21 -10.53
C ILE A 344 6.01 -2.88 -11.93
N HIS A 345 4.69 -2.96 -12.15
CA HIS A 345 4.10 -2.86 -13.50
C HIS A 345 3.39 -1.54 -13.79
N PHE A 346 3.21 -0.66 -12.80
CA PHE A 346 2.49 0.62 -12.95
C PHE A 346 3.35 1.79 -13.47
N GLY A 347 4.60 1.53 -13.84
CA GLY A 347 5.55 2.54 -14.31
C GLY A 347 6.64 2.86 -13.30
N HIS A 348 7.71 3.49 -13.79
CA HIS A 348 8.96 3.65 -13.05
C HIS A 348 9.78 4.82 -13.57
N GLU A 349 10.87 5.13 -12.87
CA GLU A 349 11.87 6.10 -13.32
C GLU A 349 13.23 5.42 -13.45
N VAL A 350 13.98 5.77 -14.51
CA VAL A 350 15.33 5.26 -14.75
C VAL A 350 16.34 6.39 -14.75
N LEU A 351 17.48 6.17 -14.07
CA LEU A 351 18.55 7.15 -13.99
C LEU A 351 19.26 7.31 -15.35
N CYS A 352 19.32 8.54 -15.85
CA CYS A 352 19.90 8.98 -17.11
C CYS A 352 20.74 10.25 -16.90
N GLY A 353 21.56 10.66 -17.88
CA GLY A 353 22.18 12.00 -17.88
C GLY A 353 23.15 12.29 -16.73
N VAL A 354 23.71 11.25 -16.10
CA VAL A 354 24.78 11.35 -15.09
C VAL A 354 26.14 11.02 -15.70
N GLU A 355 26.39 11.41 -16.95
CA GLU A 355 27.70 11.19 -17.57
C GLU A 355 28.81 11.87 -16.76
N GLY A 356 29.96 11.20 -16.69
CA GLY A 356 31.08 11.67 -15.86
C GLY A 356 30.95 11.34 -14.38
N SER A 357 29.82 10.84 -13.88
CA SER A 357 29.75 10.27 -12.52
C SER A 357 30.76 9.14 -12.32
N ARG A 358 31.10 8.86 -11.06
CA ARG A 358 32.01 7.78 -10.67
C ARG A 358 31.43 6.96 -9.52
N TRP A 359 31.78 5.69 -9.48
CA TRP A 359 31.53 4.81 -8.35
C TRP A 359 32.63 5.00 -7.32
N VAL A 360 32.25 5.17 -6.06
CA VAL A 360 33.16 5.36 -4.92
C VAL A 360 32.86 4.26 -3.91
N GLY A 361 33.88 3.44 -3.60
CA GLY A 361 33.77 2.42 -2.56
C GLY A 361 33.43 3.05 -1.21
N ALA A 362 32.55 2.39 -0.47
CA ALA A 362 32.04 2.81 0.83
C ALA A 362 31.61 1.57 1.62
N GLU A 363 31.55 1.72 2.94
CA GLU A 363 31.14 0.64 3.84
C GLU A 363 30.34 1.16 5.04
N GLU A 364 29.62 0.25 5.70
CA GLU A 364 28.95 0.49 7.00
C GLU A 364 28.05 1.74 7.07
N GLY A 365 27.44 2.14 5.95
CA GLY A 365 26.57 3.33 5.88
C GLY A 365 27.29 4.62 5.48
N GLU A 366 28.58 4.57 5.16
CA GLU A 366 29.32 5.70 4.61
C GLU A 366 28.67 6.20 3.31
N ILE A 367 28.45 7.52 3.26
CA ILE A 367 27.94 8.25 2.08
C ILE A 367 28.99 9.27 1.66
N PRO A 368 29.70 9.05 0.53
CA PRO A 368 30.71 9.99 0.04
C PRO A 368 30.12 11.34 -0.37
N ALA A 369 30.97 12.37 -0.40
CA ALA A 369 30.59 13.68 -0.91
C ALA A 369 30.11 13.62 -2.37
N ASN A 370 29.12 14.46 -2.71
CA ASN A 370 28.48 14.52 -4.02
C ASN A 370 27.77 13.22 -4.45
N ALA A 371 27.37 12.38 -3.49
CA ALA A 371 26.55 11.21 -3.75
C ALA A 371 25.21 11.58 -4.42
N VAL A 372 24.81 10.78 -5.41
CA VAL A 372 23.56 10.96 -6.15
C VAL A 372 22.40 10.51 -5.28
N VAL A 373 21.55 11.47 -4.89
CA VAL A 373 20.30 11.19 -4.18
C VAL A 373 19.34 10.50 -5.15
N GLY A 374 18.98 9.27 -4.81
CA GLY A 374 18.01 8.47 -5.55
C GLY A 374 16.57 8.73 -5.11
N GLY A 375 16.36 9.19 -3.88
CA GLY A 375 15.02 9.54 -3.41
C GLY A 375 14.98 9.76 -1.90
N VAL A 376 13.76 9.76 -1.37
CA VAL A 376 13.50 9.83 0.07
C VAL A 376 12.70 8.59 0.45
N GLY A 377 13.17 7.85 1.45
CA GLY A 377 12.50 6.68 2.00
C GLY A 377 11.27 7.04 2.82
N ARG A 378 10.61 6.02 3.38
CA ARG A 378 9.36 6.19 4.15
C ARG A 378 9.58 6.96 5.46
N ASP A 379 10.73 6.81 6.09
CA ASP A 379 11.04 7.48 7.37
C ASP A 379 11.63 8.89 7.15
N GLY A 380 11.64 9.37 5.90
CA GLY A 380 12.20 10.66 5.52
C GLY A 380 13.73 10.66 5.43
N GLU A 381 14.35 9.49 5.35
CA GLU A 381 15.78 9.34 5.11
C GLU A 381 16.13 9.55 3.62
N LEU A 382 17.27 10.18 3.35
CA LEU A 382 17.79 10.28 1.99
C LEU A 382 18.35 8.92 1.57
N ILE A 383 17.87 8.42 0.44
CA ILE A 383 18.38 7.18 -0.16
C ILE A 383 19.28 7.57 -1.34
N TYR A 384 20.51 7.06 -1.33
CA TYR A 384 21.53 7.29 -2.34
C TYR A 384 21.66 6.09 -3.26
N VAL A 385 21.97 6.36 -4.54
CA VAL A 385 22.15 5.31 -5.55
C VAL A 385 23.45 4.54 -5.25
N ALA A 386 23.32 3.25 -4.99
CA ALA A 386 24.45 2.37 -4.71
C ALA A 386 24.35 1.06 -5.49
N ARG A 387 25.49 0.40 -5.68
CA ARG A 387 25.58 -0.95 -6.26
C ARG A 387 26.51 -1.82 -5.43
N ALA A 388 26.32 -3.13 -5.50
CA ALA A 388 27.21 -4.10 -4.86
C ALA A 388 27.34 -5.39 -5.68
N VAL A 389 28.43 -6.10 -5.42
CA VAL A 389 28.65 -7.45 -5.97
C VAL A 389 27.89 -8.45 -5.10
N VAL A 390 26.95 -9.18 -5.69
CA VAL A 390 26.17 -10.19 -4.97
C VAL A 390 26.86 -11.54 -4.94
N LYS A 391 27.58 -11.87 -6.01
CA LYS A 391 28.46 -13.04 -6.15
C LYS A 391 29.46 -12.81 -7.26
N ARG A 392 30.55 -13.60 -7.23
CA ARG A 392 31.51 -13.71 -8.35
C ARG A 392 31.29 -15.05 -9.02
N GLU A 393 31.05 -15.03 -10.33
CA GLU A 393 30.77 -16.22 -11.14
C GLU A 393 31.88 -16.49 -12.15
N GLY A 394 32.14 -17.77 -12.39
CA GLY A 394 33.03 -18.22 -13.46
C GLY A 394 34.51 -18.18 -13.10
N GLY A 395 35.26 -18.99 -13.86
CA GLY A 395 36.72 -19.04 -13.85
C GLY A 395 37.31 -20.29 -13.21
N PHE A 396 38.07 -21.06 -14.00
CA PHE A 396 38.99 -22.06 -13.46
C PHE A 396 40.20 -21.30 -12.89
N LEU A 397 40.48 -21.47 -11.59
CA LEU A 397 41.51 -20.69 -10.87
C LEU A 397 41.29 -19.15 -10.90
N GLY A 398 40.06 -18.66 -11.08
CA GLY A 398 39.74 -17.22 -11.08
C GLY A 398 39.99 -16.48 -12.40
N ILE A 399 40.50 -17.16 -13.43
CA ILE A 399 40.66 -16.58 -14.78
C ILE A 399 39.30 -16.53 -15.46
N GLY A 400 38.83 -15.33 -15.84
CA GLY A 400 37.51 -15.12 -16.43
C GLY A 400 36.37 -15.01 -15.41
N ALA A 401 36.71 -14.89 -14.12
CA ALA A 401 35.74 -14.56 -13.09
C ALA A 401 35.12 -13.18 -13.36
N ARG A 402 33.80 -13.10 -13.22
CA ARG A 402 33.03 -11.86 -13.40
C ARG A 402 32.21 -11.58 -12.15
N ASP A 403 32.06 -10.30 -11.87
CA ASP A 403 31.20 -9.84 -10.79
C ASP A 403 29.76 -9.76 -11.28
N VAL A 404 28.86 -10.35 -10.49
CA VAL A 404 27.42 -10.19 -10.64
C VAL A 404 27.00 -9.02 -9.78
N TRP A 405 26.44 -8.01 -10.41
CA TRP A 405 26.06 -6.76 -9.76
C TRP A 405 24.56 -6.71 -9.48
N THR A 406 24.22 -6.01 -8.40
CA THR A 406 22.87 -5.50 -8.15
C THR A 406 22.92 -4.00 -7.88
N CYS A 407 21.78 -3.33 -7.99
CA CYS A 407 21.62 -1.91 -7.73
C CYS A 407 20.45 -1.68 -6.77
N GLY A 408 20.63 -0.76 -5.82
CA GLY A 408 19.59 -0.38 -4.89
C GLY A 408 19.94 0.92 -4.18
N GLY A 409 19.56 1.00 -2.91
CA GLY A 409 19.70 2.19 -2.09
C GLY A 409 20.60 1.97 -0.88
N VAL A 410 21.26 3.04 -0.44
CA VAL A 410 21.87 3.13 0.88
C VAL A 410 21.47 4.46 1.52
N ALA A 411 21.25 4.48 2.81
CA ALA A 411 21.04 5.69 3.59
C ALA A 411 22.06 5.75 4.73
N LYS A 412 22.33 6.95 5.24
CA LYS A 412 23.34 7.17 6.29
C LYS A 412 23.09 6.32 7.55
N GLU A 413 21.82 6.13 7.91
CA GLU A 413 21.42 5.36 9.08
C GLU A 413 21.40 3.84 8.81
N TRP A 414 21.59 3.42 7.55
CA TRP A 414 21.66 2.02 7.17
C TRP A 414 23.12 1.58 7.20
N LYS A 415 23.41 0.42 7.79
CA LYS A 415 24.78 -0.13 7.82
C LYS A 415 25.22 -0.84 6.53
N ALA A 416 24.35 -0.87 5.51
CA ALA A 416 24.52 -1.68 4.31
C ALA A 416 23.67 -1.12 3.17
N ILE A 417 24.09 -1.38 1.92
CA ILE A 417 23.21 -1.25 0.76
C ILE A 417 22.07 -2.27 0.89
N ARG A 418 20.86 -1.87 0.49
CA ARG A 418 19.71 -2.75 0.26
C ARG A 418 19.40 -2.77 -1.22
N ALA A 419 19.36 -3.96 -1.82
CA ALA A 419 19.13 -4.11 -3.26
C ALA A 419 18.36 -5.39 -3.58
N PRO A 420 17.62 -5.44 -4.69
CA PRO A 420 16.82 -6.60 -5.05
C PRO A 420 17.71 -7.64 -5.75
N TYR A 421 17.68 -8.89 -5.30
CA TYR A 421 18.35 -10.00 -5.99
C TYR A 421 17.77 -11.36 -5.60
N ALA A 422 17.43 -12.17 -6.61
CA ALA A 422 16.96 -13.55 -6.44
C ALA A 422 15.79 -13.67 -5.45
N GLU A 423 14.73 -12.89 -5.73
CA GLU A 423 13.45 -12.85 -5.00
C GLU A 423 13.52 -12.30 -3.58
N LYS A 424 14.68 -11.76 -3.18
CA LYS A 424 14.96 -11.25 -1.84
C LYS A 424 15.56 -9.85 -1.89
N GLU A 425 15.39 -9.11 -0.80
CA GLU A 425 16.30 -8.02 -0.49
C GLU A 425 17.65 -8.60 -0.06
N VAL A 426 18.72 -8.18 -0.71
CA VAL A 426 20.09 -8.49 -0.31
C VAL A 426 20.72 -7.29 0.35
N THR A 427 21.45 -7.56 1.44
CA THR A 427 22.25 -6.57 2.15
C THR A 427 23.74 -6.84 1.95
N ARG A 428 24.52 -5.78 1.74
CA ARG A 428 25.99 -5.82 1.69
C ARG A 428 26.56 -4.63 2.44
N ASP A 429 27.50 -4.89 3.33
CA ASP A 429 28.26 -3.90 4.08
C ASP A 429 29.30 -3.21 3.18
N GLU A 430 29.91 -3.93 2.24
CA GLU A 430 30.77 -3.36 1.19
C GLU A 430 29.97 -3.02 -0.08
N TYR A 431 30.03 -1.77 -0.52
CA TYR A 431 29.31 -1.30 -1.71
C TYR A 431 30.01 -0.12 -2.39
N GLU A 432 29.47 0.30 -3.52
CA GLU A 432 29.88 1.52 -4.20
C GLU A 432 28.72 2.50 -4.32
N VAL A 433 28.95 3.77 -3.97
CA VAL A 433 27.97 4.86 -4.10
C VAL A 433 28.27 5.64 -5.38
N LEU A 434 27.22 5.99 -6.12
CA LEU A 434 27.36 6.82 -7.30
C LEU A 434 27.54 8.29 -6.90
N CYS A 435 28.63 8.92 -7.34
CA CYS A 435 28.94 10.31 -7.04
C CYS A 435 29.10 11.15 -8.31
N LEU A 436 28.59 12.37 -8.30
CA LEU A 436 28.85 13.36 -9.35
C LEU A 436 30.30 13.83 -9.27
N ARG A 437 30.91 14.15 -10.42
CA ARG A 437 32.20 14.84 -10.42
C ARG A 437 32.00 16.26 -9.90
N SER A 438 32.91 16.66 -9.00
CA SER A 438 33.04 18.02 -8.48
C SER A 438 33.51 19.00 -9.54
#